data_AF-A0A7S2U0N7-F1
#
_entry.id   AF-A0A7S2U0N7-F1
#
_cell.length_a   1.000
_cell.length_b   1.000
_cell.length_c   1.000
_cell.angle_alpha   90.00
_cell.angle_beta   90.00
_cell.angle_gamma   90.00
#
_symmetry.space_group_name_H-M   'P 1'
#
loop_
_entity.id
_entity.type
_entity.pdbx_description
1 polymer ?
#
loop_
_entity_poly.entity_id
_entity_poly.type
_entity_poly.pdbx_seq_one_letter_code
_entity_poly.pdbx_strand_id
1 'polypeptide(L)'
;KESKFPWAWTDPLTLRTAKFDFLSDIWALGVTFFELLKRGEKPYYAEISSGASTEEIIEGIIEGRFQLRFPVFKSDEVEEIVGGCFADRKHRPGAEDIHRRVSLVSKALEYANGSKVYSVVRKQRLHAEDIDRKKFEANKALEYSCGSKVFSAEQTSFENDKKKQNDDSKSND
;
A
#
# COMPACT_ATOMS: atom_id res chain seq x y z
N LYS A 1 20.96 -28.78 -26.33
CA LYS A 1 20.65 -28.56 -24.89
C LYS A 1 19.50 -29.48 -24.54
N GLU A 2 19.75 -30.56 -23.81
CA GLU A 2 18.66 -31.37 -23.27
C GLU A 2 17.90 -30.54 -22.24
N SER A 3 16.58 -30.40 -22.42
CA SER A 3 15.70 -29.83 -21.42
C SER A 3 15.49 -30.87 -20.32
N LYS A 4 16.00 -30.60 -19.12
CA LYS A 4 15.71 -31.44 -17.95
C LYS A 4 14.21 -31.39 -17.65
N PHE A 5 13.63 -32.54 -17.32
CA PHE A 5 12.22 -32.65 -16.95
C PHE A 5 11.91 -31.75 -15.72
N PRO A 6 10.87 -30.91 -15.77
CA PRO A 6 10.58 -29.91 -14.73
C PRO A 6 9.83 -30.51 -13.54
N TRP A 7 10.43 -31.50 -12.88
CA TRP A 7 9.80 -32.28 -11.81
C TRP A 7 9.23 -31.40 -10.68
N ALA A 8 9.89 -30.29 -10.33
CA ALA A 8 9.48 -29.44 -9.21
C ALA A 8 8.19 -28.64 -9.48
N TRP A 9 7.80 -28.45 -10.75
CA TRP A 9 6.54 -27.83 -11.16
C TRP A 9 5.47 -28.85 -11.54
N THR A 10 5.82 -30.14 -11.54
CA THR A 10 4.92 -31.20 -11.99
C THR A 10 4.07 -31.68 -10.81
N ASP A 11 2.76 -31.82 -11.02
CA ASP A 11 1.85 -32.28 -9.96
C ASP A 11 2.03 -33.78 -9.64
N PRO A 12 1.65 -34.23 -8.43
CA PRO A 12 1.86 -35.61 -7.98
C PRO A 12 1.32 -36.67 -8.94
N LEU A 13 0.15 -36.43 -9.55
CA LEU A 13 -0.43 -37.38 -10.49
C LEU A 13 0.35 -37.43 -11.81
N THR A 14 0.77 -36.29 -12.33
CA THR A 14 1.58 -36.23 -13.56
C THR A 14 2.96 -36.83 -13.32
N LEU A 15 3.56 -36.66 -12.14
CA LEU A 15 4.81 -37.33 -11.77
C LEU A 15 4.68 -38.87 -11.84
N ARG A 16 3.53 -39.42 -11.40
CA ARG A 16 3.27 -40.88 -11.47
C ARG A 16 2.92 -41.37 -12.89
N THR A 17 2.18 -40.57 -13.67
CA THR A 17 1.50 -41.06 -14.89
C THR A 17 2.06 -40.50 -16.19
N ALA A 18 2.90 -39.46 -16.12
CA ALA A 18 3.38 -38.67 -17.24
C ALA A 18 2.25 -38.09 -18.14
N LYS A 19 1.05 -37.92 -17.60
CA LYS A 19 -0.11 -37.34 -18.31
C LYS A 19 -0.39 -35.94 -17.82
N PHE A 20 -0.14 -34.97 -18.69
CA PHE A 20 -0.43 -33.57 -18.46
C PHE A 20 -1.88 -33.27 -18.80
N ASP A 21 -2.48 -32.43 -17.98
CA ASP A 21 -3.77 -31.82 -18.25
C ASP A 21 -3.87 -30.44 -17.60
N PHE A 22 -5.02 -29.80 -17.79
CA PHE A 22 -5.29 -28.48 -17.25
C PHE A 22 -5.07 -28.37 -15.73
N LEU A 23 -5.40 -29.41 -14.95
CA LEU A 23 -5.20 -29.36 -13.49
C LEU A 23 -3.72 -29.46 -13.12
N SER A 24 -2.90 -30.15 -13.92
CA SER A 24 -1.44 -30.14 -13.75
C SER A 24 -0.85 -28.75 -14.00
N ASP A 25 -1.42 -27.96 -14.92
CA ASP A 25 -1.01 -26.57 -15.15
C ASP A 25 -1.34 -25.67 -13.95
N ILE A 26 -2.49 -25.88 -13.30
CA ILE A 26 -2.87 -25.14 -12.08
C ILE A 26 -1.88 -25.40 -10.94
N TRP A 27 -1.39 -26.63 -10.80
CA TRP A 27 -0.34 -26.94 -9.82
C TRP A 27 0.95 -26.17 -10.15
N ALA A 28 1.39 -26.22 -11.42
CA ALA A 28 2.58 -25.50 -11.86
C ALA A 28 2.47 -23.99 -11.62
N LEU A 29 1.28 -23.40 -11.83
CA LEU A 29 0.98 -22.01 -11.47
C LEU A 29 1.13 -21.75 -9.97
N GLY A 30 0.67 -22.68 -9.12
CA GLY A 30 0.90 -22.62 -7.67
C GLY A 30 2.38 -22.57 -7.31
N VAL A 31 3.21 -23.39 -7.97
CA VAL A 31 4.68 -23.36 -7.78
C VAL A 31 5.26 -22.01 -8.23
N THR A 32 4.77 -21.42 -9.33
CA THR A 32 5.17 -20.07 -9.73
C THR A 32 4.77 -19.01 -8.70
N PHE A 33 3.59 -19.11 -8.08
CA PHE A 33 3.21 -18.21 -6.99
C PHE A 33 4.12 -18.37 -5.78
N PHE A 34 4.52 -19.60 -5.43
CA PHE A 34 5.52 -19.84 -4.39
C PHE A 34 6.81 -19.06 -4.69
N GLU A 35 7.35 -19.19 -5.91
CA GLU A 35 8.58 -18.50 -6.30
C GLU A 35 8.43 -16.99 -6.20
N LEU A 36 7.31 -16.43 -6.67
CA LEU A 36 7.03 -15.00 -6.60
C LEU A 36 6.99 -14.51 -5.13
N LEU A 37 6.28 -15.22 -4.26
CA LEU A 37 6.13 -14.86 -2.85
C LEU A 37 7.46 -15.02 -2.08
N LYS A 38 8.28 -15.97 -2.49
CA LYS A 38 9.60 -16.25 -1.90
C LYS A 38 10.76 -15.55 -2.61
N ARG A 39 10.46 -14.60 -3.51
CA ARG A 39 11.44 -13.77 -4.23
C ARG A 39 12.47 -14.59 -5.02
N GLY A 40 12.01 -15.63 -5.71
CA GLY A 40 12.83 -16.48 -6.57
C GLY A 40 13.55 -17.62 -5.85
N GLU A 41 13.15 -17.96 -4.61
CA GLU A 41 13.63 -19.19 -3.95
C GLU A 41 13.25 -20.41 -4.79
N LYS A 42 14.19 -21.34 -4.96
CA LYS A 42 13.93 -22.58 -5.70
C LYS A 42 12.92 -23.46 -4.95
N PRO A 43 11.94 -24.07 -5.63
CA PRO A 43 11.05 -25.04 -5.00
C PRO A 43 11.85 -26.21 -4.42
N TYR A 44 11.43 -26.70 -3.24
CA TYR A 44 12.07 -27.79 -2.49
C TYR A 44 13.56 -27.57 -2.16
N TYR A 45 14.01 -26.29 -2.08
CA TYR A 45 15.41 -25.96 -1.82
C TYR A 45 15.93 -26.56 -0.51
N ALA A 46 15.10 -26.69 0.52
CA ALA A 46 15.52 -27.22 1.80
C ALA A 46 15.78 -28.73 1.75
N GLU A 47 14.92 -29.48 1.05
CA GLU A 47 15.06 -30.91 0.85
C GLU A 47 16.33 -31.18 0.02
N ILE A 48 16.55 -30.41 -1.06
CA ILE A 48 17.78 -30.46 -1.85
C ILE A 48 19.01 -30.15 -0.97
N SER A 49 18.93 -29.11 -0.15
CA SER A 49 20.04 -28.69 0.71
C SER A 49 20.32 -29.66 1.86
N SER A 50 19.34 -30.49 2.23
CA SER A 50 19.51 -31.56 3.22
C SER A 50 20.26 -32.78 2.69
N GLY A 51 20.53 -32.82 1.38
CA GLY A 51 21.20 -33.92 0.69
C GLY A 51 20.26 -34.97 0.08
N ALA A 52 18.95 -34.73 0.07
CA ALA A 52 18.00 -35.62 -0.57
C ALA A 52 18.21 -35.64 -2.10
N SER A 53 18.15 -36.84 -2.68
CA SER A 53 18.19 -37.07 -4.12
C SER A 53 16.91 -36.54 -4.81
N THR A 54 16.97 -36.36 -6.13
CA THR A 54 15.80 -35.89 -6.89
C THR A 54 14.68 -36.92 -6.81
N GLU A 55 15.01 -38.20 -6.84
CA GLU A 55 14.08 -39.33 -6.76
C GLU A 55 13.37 -39.38 -5.40
N GLU A 56 14.10 -39.20 -4.29
CA GLU A 56 13.51 -39.14 -2.94
C GLU A 56 12.54 -37.96 -2.79
N ILE A 57 12.88 -36.81 -3.39
CA ILE A 57 12.02 -35.62 -3.36
C ILE A 57 10.76 -35.88 -4.19
N ILE A 58 10.90 -36.42 -5.40
CA ILE A 58 9.77 -36.77 -6.27
C ILE A 58 8.83 -37.74 -5.54
N GLU A 59 9.35 -38.81 -4.94
CA GLU A 59 8.52 -39.76 -4.20
C GLU A 59 7.85 -39.10 -2.99
N GLY A 60 8.57 -38.24 -2.27
CA GLY A 60 7.99 -37.50 -1.15
C GLY A 60 6.88 -36.52 -1.56
N ILE A 61 6.97 -35.89 -2.74
CA ILE A 61 5.88 -35.08 -3.31
C ILE A 61 4.68 -35.97 -3.66
N ILE A 62 4.97 -37.10 -4.31
CA ILE A 62 3.98 -38.09 -4.75
C ILE A 62 3.17 -38.68 -3.56
N GLU A 63 3.82 -38.86 -2.42
CA GLU A 63 3.23 -39.36 -1.17
C GLU A 63 2.68 -38.26 -0.26
N GLY A 64 2.89 -36.99 -0.61
CA GLY A 64 2.46 -35.83 0.19
C GLY A 64 3.32 -35.53 1.41
N ARG A 65 4.47 -36.21 1.57
CA ARG A 65 5.47 -35.97 2.63
C ARG A 65 6.22 -34.65 2.45
N PHE A 66 6.46 -34.25 1.21
CA PHE A 66 7.13 -32.98 0.89
C PHE A 66 6.14 -32.00 0.28
N GLN A 67 6.07 -30.82 0.90
CA GLN A 67 5.20 -29.73 0.51
C GLN A 67 6.00 -28.44 0.52
N LEU A 68 5.64 -27.51 -0.38
CA LEU A 68 6.26 -26.20 -0.41
C LEU A 68 5.93 -25.42 0.87
N ARG A 69 6.95 -24.84 1.49
CA ARG A 69 6.79 -24.09 2.74
C ARG A 69 6.63 -22.60 2.46
N PHE A 70 5.42 -22.11 2.64
CA PHE A 70 5.08 -20.71 2.45
C PHE A 70 5.49 -19.86 3.66
N PRO A 71 5.78 -18.56 3.45
CA PRO A 71 5.85 -17.62 4.56
C PRO A 71 4.44 -17.43 5.15
N VAL A 72 4.35 -16.85 6.34
CA VAL A 72 3.05 -16.45 6.90
C VAL A 72 2.39 -15.46 5.93
N PHE A 73 1.23 -15.85 5.41
CA PHE A 73 0.44 -14.99 4.55
C PHE A 73 -0.14 -13.84 5.36
N LYS A 74 -0.22 -12.65 4.74
CA LYS A 74 -0.86 -11.48 5.36
C LYS A 74 -2.34 -11.35 5.00
N SER A 75 -2.82 -12.21 4.12
CA SER A 75 -4.16 -12.17 3.55
C SER A 75 -4.62 -13.60 3.28
N ASP A 76 -5.72 -13.98 3.92
CA ASP A 76 -6.36 -15.29 3.78
C ASP A 76 -6.70 -15.57 2.31
N GLU A 77 -7.11 -14.54 1.56
CA GLU A 77 -7.39 -14.66 0.12
C GLU A 77 -6.17 -15.13 -0.67
N VAL A 78 -4.97 -14.62 -0.37
CA VAL A 78 -3.73 -15.04 -1.04
C VAL A 78 -3.36 -16.47 -0.63
N GLU A 79 -3.52 -16.80 0.64
CA GLU A 79 -3.29 -18.15 1.15
C GLU A 79 -4.20 -19.17 0.47
N GLU A 80 -5.49 -18.87 0.34
CA GLU A 80 -6.45 -19.75 -0.30
C GLU A 80 -6.24 -19.88 -1.81
N ILE A 81 -5.86 -18.81 -2.52
CA ILE A 81 -5.52 -18.89 -3.96
C ILE A 81 -4.34 -19.83 -4.15
N VAL A 82 -3.25 -19.61 -3.40
CA VAL A 82 -2.00 -20.35 -3.58
C VAL A 82 -2.14 -21.76 -3.05
N GLY A 83 -2.67 -21.93 -1.84
CA GLY A 83 -2.93 -23.25 -1.23
C GLY A 83 -3.92 -24.08 -2.05
N GLY A 84 -4.94 -23.45 -2.62
CA GLY A 84 -5.91 -24.11 -3.50
C GLY A 84 -5.26 -24.77 -4.73
N CYS A 85 -4.18 -24.19 -5.27
CA CYS A 85 -3.46 -24.77 -6.41
C CYS A 85 -2.86 -26.16 -6.09
N PHE A 86 -2.55 -26.43 -4.82
CA PHE A 86 -1.99 -27.69 -4.33
C PHE A 86 -3.03 -28.66 -3.79
N ALA A 87 -4.32 -28.31 -3.84
CA ALA A 87 -5.38 -29.20 -3.41
C ALA A 87 -5.48 -30.45 -4.28
N ASP A 88 -6.18 -31.46 -3.74
CA ASP A 88 -6.62 -32.62 -4.51
C ASP A 88 -7.36 -32.18 -5.77
N ARG A 89 -7.23 -32.97 -6.83
CA ARG A 89 -7.80 -32.64 -8.16
C ARG A 89 -9.29 -32.31 -8.15
N LYS A 90 -10.07 -32.89 -7.22
CA LYS A 90 -11.49 -32.62 -7.06
C LYS A 90 -11.79 -31.22 -6.51
N HIS A 91 -10.85 -30.66 -5.76
CA HIS A 91 -10.98 -29.37 -5.05
C HIS A 91 -10.07 -28.29 -5.62
N ARG A 92 -9.13 -28.64 -6.50
CA ARG A 92 -8.24 -27.70 -7.17
C ARG A 92 -9.07 -26.73 -8.03
N PRO A 93 -8.93 -25.41 -7.83
CA PRO A 93 -9.70 -24.42 -8.57
C PRO A 93 -9.31 -24.41 -10.05
N GLY A 94 -10.24 -24.03 -10.92
CA GLY A 94 -9.95 -23.79 -12.33
C GLY A 94 -9.28 -22.42 -12.54
N ALA A 95 -8.65 -22.22 -13.70
CA ALA A 95 -7.97 -20.96 -14.02
C ALA A 95 -8.90 -19.73 -13.99
N GLU A 96 -10.17 -19.88 -14.36
CA GLU A 96 -11.16 -18.79 -14.28
C GLU A 96 -11.38 -18.34 -12.83
N ASP A 97 -11.45 -19.30 -11.91
CA ASP A 97 -11.60 -19.03 -10.48
C ASP A 97 -10.40 -18.29 -9.93
N ILE A 98 -9.20 -18.81 -10.21
CA ILE A 98 -7.93 -18.18 -9.82
C ILE A 98 -7.85 -16.76 -10.39
N HIS A 99 -8.11 -16.57 -11.68
CA HIS A 99 -8.06 -15.27 -12.33
C HIS A 99 -9.02 -14.27 -11.68
N ARG A 100 -10.27 -14.70 -11.39
CA ARG A 100 -11.26 -13.87 -10.71
C ARG A 100 -10.75 -13.42 -9.34
N ARG A 101 -10.22 -14.34 -8.55
CA ARG A 101 -9.72 -14.07 -7.19
C ARG A 101 -8.48 -13.18 -7.20
N VAL A 102 -7.49 -13.47 -8.04
CA VAL A 102 -6.30 -12.63 -8.24
C VAL A 102 -6.70 -11.22 -8.68
N SER A 103 -7.68 -11.08 -9.57
CA SER A 103 -8.18 -9.77 -10.00
C SER A 103 -8.80 -8.97 -8.86
N LEU A 104 -9.51 -9.62 -7.93
CA LEU A 104 -10.07 -8.97 -6.75
C LEU A 104 -8.97 -8.49 -5.81
N VAL A 105 -7.95 -9.31 -5.57
CA VAL A 105 -6.77 -8.93 -4.76
C VAL A 105 -6.05 -7.73 -5.40
N SER A 106 -5.79 -7.77 -6.71
CA SER A 106 -5.13 -6.67 -7.41
C SER A 106 -5.91 -5.36 -7.30
N LYS A 107 -7.24 -5.38 -7.51
CA LYS A 107 -8.09 -4.20 -7.32
C LYS A 107 -8.06 -3.70 -5.89
N ALA A 108 -8.14 -4.58 -4.90
CA ALA A 108 -8.07 -4.19 -3.50
C ALA A 108 -6.74 -3.50 -3.16
N LEU A 109 -5.63 -3.97 -3.72
CA LEU A 109 -4.32 -3.34 -3.59
C LEU A 109 -4.28 -1.96 -4.28
N GLU A 110 -4.87 -1.83 -5.46
CA GLU A 110 -5.01 -0.54 -6.16
C GLU A 110 -5.81 0.46 -5.31
N TYR A 111 -6.96 0.07 -4.76
CA TYR A 111 -7.76 0.92 -3.87
C TYR A 111 -7.03 1.28 -2.58
N ALA A 112 -6.29 0.34 -1.97
CA ALA A 112 -5.52 0.61 -0.75
C ALA A 112 -4.38 1.60 -1.03
N ASN A 113 -3.71 1.47 -2.18
CA ASN A 113 -2.66 2.38 -2.60
C ASN A 113 -3.22 3.76 -3.01
N GLY A 114 -4.35 3.79 -3.72
CA GLY A 114 -5.08 5.01 -4.06
C GLY A 114 -5.64 5.75 -2.83
N SER A 115 -6.15 5.01 -1.84
CA SER A 115 -6.64 5.56 -0.56
C SER A 115 -5.50 6.13 0.28
N LYS A 116 -4.31 5.51 0.27
CA LYS A 116 -3.11 6.09 0.89
C LYS A 116 -2.73 7.42 0.23
N VAL A 117 -2.70 7.49 -1.10
CA VAL A 117 -2.46 8.74 -1.84
C VAL A 117 -3.52 9.80 -1.49
N TYR A 118 -4.81 9.43 -1.52
CA TYR A 118 -5.90 10.34 -1.12
C TYR A 118 -5.76 10.84 0.32
N SER A 119 -5.38 9.98 1.27
CA SER A 119 -5.21 10.36 2.67
C SER A 119 -4.04 11.33 2.88
N VAL A 120 -2.94 11.17 2.12
CA VAL A 120 -1.78 12.07 2.16
C VAL A 120 -2.10 13.41 1.52
N VAL A 121 -2.70 13.40 0.32
CA VAL A 121 -3.11 14.62 -0.40
C VAL A 121 -4.16 15.40 0.42
N ARG A 122 -5.12 14.72 1.05
CA ARG A 122 -6.11 15.36 1.93
C ARG A 122 -5.48 15.99 3.17
N LYS A 123 -4.51 15.32 3.82
CA LYS A 123 -3.78 15.90 4.96
C LYS A 123 -2.97 17.13 4.54
N GLN A 124 -2.32 17.10 3.38
CA GLN A 124 -1.60 18.26 2.84
C GLN A 124 -2.55 19.42 2.50
N ARG A 125 -3.72 19.13 1.93
CA ARG A 125 -4.73 20.15 1.61
C ARG A 125 -5.31 20.80 2.85
N LEU A 126 -5.69 20.01 3.86
CA LEU A 126 -6.16 20.52 5.15
C LEU A 126 -5.08 21.39 5.82
N HIS A 127 -3.81 20.98 5.77
CA HIS A 127 -2.71 21.78 6.30
C HIS A 127 -2.54 23.12 5.55
N ALA A 128 -2.71 23.14 4.22
CA ALA A 128 -2.66 24.37 3.43
C ALA A 128 -3.83 25.31 3.78
N GLU A 129 -5.04 24.79 3.90
CA GLU A 129 -6.24 25.53 4.31
C GLU A 129 -6.09 26.11 5.73
N ASP A 130 -5.45 25.37 6.65
CA ASP A 130 -5.14 25.83 8.00
C ASP A 130 -4.09 26.96 8.03
N ILE A 131 -3.09 26.90 7.16
CA ILE A 131 -2.07 27.96 7.01
C ILE A 131 -2.73 29.24 6.50
N ASP A 132 -3.57 29.15 5.48
CA ASP A 132 -4.22 30.33 4.90
C ASP A 132 -5.21 30.97 5.87
N ARG A 133 -5.94 30.17 6.65
CA ARG A 133 -6.79 30.68 7.73
C ARG A 133 -5.99 31.43 8.80
N LYS A 134 -4.86 30.87 9.25
CA LYS A 134 -3.97 31.54 10.21
C LYS A 134 -3.38 32.84 9.67
N LYS A 135 -3.02 32.88 8.38
CA LYS A 135 -2.54 34.12 7.71
C LYS A 135 -3.63 35.18 7.66
N PHE A 136 -4.86 34.80 7.33
CA PHE A 136 -5.99 35.71 7.31
C PHE A 136 -6.27 36.30 8.71
N GLU A 137 -6.28 35.45 9.74
CA GLU A 137 -6.45 35.89 11.13
C GLU A 137 -5.31 36.81 11.60
N ALA A 138 -4.07 36.51 11.25
CA ALA A 138 -2.91 37.36 11.56
C ALA A 138 -2.99 38.72 10.87
N ASN A 139 -3.35 38.76 9.58
CA ASN A 139 -3.53 40.01 8.83
C ASN A 139 -4.67 40.84 9.40
N LYS A 140 -5.80 40.21 9.76
CA LYS A 140 -6.91 40.90 10.44
C LYS A 140 -6.48 41.48 11.79
N ALA A 141 -5.70 40.74 12.58
CA ALA A 141 -5.17 41.23 13.85
C ALA A 141 -4.21 42.43 13.67
N LEU A 142 -3.39 42.41 12.60
CA LEU A 142 -2.51 43.52 12.23
C LEU A 142 -3.30 44.75 11.76
N GLU A 143 -4.36 44.58 10.97
CA GLU A 143 -5.23 45.68 10.53
C GLU A 143 -5.94 46.34 11.72
N TYR A 144 -6.47 45.56 12.67
CA TYR A 144 -7.02 46.11 13.91
C TYR A 144 -5.94 46.85 14.73
N SER A 145 -4.73 46.30 14.83
CA SER A 145 -3.62 46.97 15.52
C SER A 145 -3.12 48.24 14.82
N CYS A 146 -3.20 48.32 13.49
CA CYS A 146 -2.77 49.48 12.71
C CYS A 146 -3.87 50.55 12.68
N GLY A 147 -5.13 50.16 12.50
CA GLY A 147 -6.29 51.05 12.57
C GLY A 147 -6.43 51.74 13.92
N SER A 148 -6.13 51.06 15.04
CA SER A 148 -6.07 51.70 16.35
C SER A 148 -4.94 52.74 16.47
N LYS A 149 -3.81 52.57 15.77
CA LYS A 149 -2.72 53.55 15.75
C LYS A 149 -3.06 54.78 14.90
N VAL A 150 -3.72 54.59 13.75
CA VAL A 150 -4.17 55.70 12.88
C VAL A 150 -5.22 56.56 13.61
N PHE A 151 -6.20 55.93 14.28
CA PHE A 151 -7.22 56.65 15.04
C PHE A 151 -6.64 57.44 16.24
N SER A 152 -5.60 56.91 16.89
CA SER A 152 -4.90 57.63 17.98
C SER A 152 -4.02 58.80 17.50
N ALA A 153 -3.48 58.71 16.28
CA ALA A 153 -2.69 59.78 15.67
C ALA A 153 -3.58 60.94 15.18
N GLU A 154 -4.80 60.67 14.72
CA GLU A 154 -5.76 61.70 14.30
C GLU A 154 -6.36 62.44 15.51
N GLN A 155 -6.64 61.76 16.63
CA GLN A 155 -7.12 62.41 17.86
C GLN A 155 -6.09 63.34 18.48
N THR A 156 -4.81 62.96 18.48
CA THR A 156 -3.71 63.81 18.99
C THR A 156 -3.43 65.02 18.09
N SER A 157 -3.62 64.90 16.76
CA SER A 157 -3.59 66.04 15.85
C SER A 157 -4.71 67.04 16.14
N PHE A 158 -5.94 66.55 16.38
CA PHE A 158 -7.11 67.40 16.61
C PHE A 158 -7.10 68.10 17.98
N GLU A 159 -6.52 67.47 19.01
CA GLU A 159 -6.37 68.09 20.34
C GLU A 159 -5.24 69.14 20.39
N ASN A 160 -4.18 68.97 19.60
CA ASN A 160 -3.12 69.96 19.49
C ASN A 160 -3.57 71.23 18.76
N ASP A 161 -4.43 71.11 17.75
CA ASP A 161 -5.02 72.27 17.06
C ASP A 161 -6.00 73.07 17.93
N LYS A 162 -6.76 72.39 18.81
CA LYS A 162 -7.63 73.06 19.80
C LYS A 162 -6.87 73.78 20.91
N LYS A 163 -5.68 73.29 21.30
CA LYS A 163 -4.84 73.99 22.28
C LYS A 163 -4.22 75.27 21.72
N LYS A 164 -3.83 75.26 20.44
CA LYS A 164 -3.24 76.42 19.77
C LYS A 164 -4.21 77.60 19.60
N GLN A 165 -5.52 77.33 19.46
CA GLN A 165 -6.54 78.38 19.39
C GLN A 165 -6.94 78.99 20.74
N ASN A 166 -6.68 78.30 21.86
CA ASN A 166 -7.02 78.82 23.19
C ASN A 166 -5.93 79.71 23.80
N ASP A 167 -4.66 79.53 23.42
CA ASP A 167 -3.57 80.36 23.93
C ASP A 167 -3.50 81.76 23.30
N ASP A 168 -4.05 81.94 22.08
CA ASP A 168 -4.17 83.27 21.44
C ASP A 168 -5.27 84.15 22.05
N SER A 169 -6.09 83.63 22.97
CA SER A 169 -7.21 84.34 23.60
C SER A 169 -6.97 84.76 25.06
N LYS A 170 -5.75 84.55 25.60
CA LYS A 170 -5.36 84.95 26.97
C LYS A 170 -4.23 85.99 27.04
N SER A 171 -4.01 86.72 25.95
CA SER A 171 -3.08 87.85 25.88
C SER A 171 -3.82 89.08 25.33
N ASN A 172 -4.80 89.58 26.07
CA ASN A 172 -5.32 90.96 25.98
C ASN A 172 -6.35 91.16 27.10
N ASP A 173 -5.84 91.33 28.32
CA ASP A 173 -6.39 92.24 29.35
C ASP A 173 -5.29 92.47 30.40
#